data_AF-A0A5C8M8V7-F1
#
_entry.id   AF-A0A5C8M8V7-F1
#
_cell.length_a   1.000
_cell.length_b   1.000
_cell.length_c   1.000
_cell.angle_alpha   90.00
_cell.angle_beta   90.00
_cell.angle_gamma   90.00
#
_symmetry.space_group_name_H-M   'P 1'
#
loop_
_entity.id
_entity.type
_entity.pdbx_description
1 polymer ?
#
loop_
_entity_poly.entity_id
_entity_poly.type
_entity_poly.pdbx_seq_one_letter_code
_entity_poly.pdbx_strand_id
1 'polypeptide(L)'
;MKRRNRISILKSMLFTIVSSSLIFGSMITGSNVQVAKAAEPANPIAYAKRTTGTMGWHATSYGGGFTEANMKANVDWMAAEYKDFGYEYIQIDGWINTGLRHNENGYITHYKTWANDYKYWADYVHGKGLKYAVYYNPSWILKSIADDETVKVVGTDIKIKDIVNTTDPSKSFQDWYMVDPSKPGAEQYIKGMVNYYKSIGADMLKVDFIRLFDDAYGAAATEDFYRWMREAAGDNFILYYANQKNRNHADAENKYADLIRASEDWRTDTNVQGVWWHTSVRNRGTVQDNKWPPAYNLFDGFVWLSDVSGPGKVALDGDFSILSSTGSTDAEKKFRISLLAMAGSSINIGDRYSNIGNNDVYYKNWEIIDMNKRGFVGKPLARDVKNPLSQVWKGQLPDGTWVVGLFNREDSAQTRSINFNSDLGLSGNYLVSDIWSHSSLGTMSSYSENVQPHSVRLLKISKVSMEPFGAFFTGSQQVTLNAADPQAEIHYTIDGSEPTSSSPVYKAPFTVSQTSTVRAKITQGSGQGYEAAARFIQSDIDPIVNIAAGITSVAAPIKDQKNLILPTVPSGYTIRIKSSDQLNVIKTDGTIIPPSADTTVNLVFEVMRTSDAVTRDTVGNQVIVPAGLTIPETL
;
A
#
# COMPACT_ATOMS: atom_id res chain seq x y z
N MET A 1 -39.93 37.93 39.06
CA MET A 1 -41.23 37.62 39.70
C MET A 1 -42.28 37.44 38.58
N LYS A 2 -43.01 36.32 38.56
CA LYS A 2 -44.18 35.92 37.71
C LYS A 2 -44.03 35.69 36.17
N ARG A 3 -43.89 34.39 35.83
CA ARG A 3 -44.57 33.54 34.80
C ARG A 3 -45.81 34.11 34.05
N ARG A 4 -45.96 33.85 32.71
CA ARG A 4 -46.72 32.75 32.04
C ARG A 4 -47.07 33.02 30.53
N ASN A 5 -46.84 32.00 29.66
CA ASN A 5 -47.65 31.39 28.55
C ASN A 5 -48.44 32.28 27.54
N ARG A 6 -48.73 31.95 26.26
CA ARG A 6 -48.50 30.95 25.16
C ARG A 6 -49.20 31.60 23.91
N ILE A 7 -48.89 31.34 22.63
CA ILE A 7 -49.49 30.33 21.69
C ILE A 7 -49.01 30.66 20.25
N SER A 8 -48.78 29.62 19.44
CA SER A 8 -48.37 29.56 18.02
C SER A 8 -49.47 29.89 16.99
N ILE A 9 -49.10 30.17 15.72
CA ILE A 9 -49.72 29.58 14.50
C ILE A 9 -48.76 29.70 13.29
N LEU A 10 -48.64 28.59 12.56
CA LEU A 10 -47.96 28.36 11.27
C LEU A 10 -48.80 28.91 10.10
N LYS A 11 -48.17 29.33 8.98
CA LYS A 11 -48.62 28.96 7.61
C LYS A 11 -47.57 29.30 6.54
N SER A 12 -47.40 28.30 5.67
CA SER A 12 -46.53 28.11 4.50
C SER A 12 -46.96 28.91 3.25
N MET A 13 -46.01 29.22 2.36
CA MET A 13 -46.29 29.41 0.92
C MET A 13 -45.05 29.19 0.03
N LEU A 14 -45.18 28.24 -0.90
CA LEU A 14 -44.40 28.05 -2.12
C LEU A 14 -44.59 29.24 -3.07
N PHE A 15 -43.58 29.62 -3.85
CA PHE A 15 -43.79 30.26 -5.16
C PHE A 15 -42.75 29.85 -6.20
N THR A 16 -43.27 29.28 -7.28
CA THR A 16 -42.65 29.01 -8.58
C THR A 16 -42.40 30.33 -9.33
N ILE A 17 -41.25 30.50 -9.99
CA ILE A 17 -41.04 31.59 -10.96
C ILE A 17 -40.83 31.00 -12.36
N VAL A 18 -41.73 31.42 -13.24
CA VAL A 18 -41.78 31.17 -14.69
C VAL A 18 -40.90 32.20 -15.40
N SER A 19 -40.20 31.72 -16.43
CA SER A 19 -39.39 32.47 -17.39
C SER A 19 -40.23 33.38 -18.30
N SER A 20 -39.73 34.57 -18.61
CA SER A 20 -40.18 35.36 -19.77
C SER A 20 -39.07 36.30 -20.23
N SER A 21 -38.67 36.10 -21.48
CA SER A 21 -37.68 36.88 -22.23
C SER A 21 -38.24 38.25 -22.64
N LEU A 22 -37.39 39.28 -22.63
CA LEU A 22 -37.67 40.56 -23.29
C LEU A 22 -36.44 41.02 -24.07
N ILE A 23 -36.67 41.22 -25.36
CA ILE A 23 -35.74 41.73 -26.36
C ILE A 23 -35.78 43.26 -26.29
N PHE A 24 -34.62 43.90 -26.21
CA PHE A 24 -34.45 45.30 -26.62
C PHE A 24 -33.20 45.41 -27.49
N GLY A 25 -33.40 45.82 -28.74
CA GLY A 25 -32.33 46.18 -29.66
C GLY A 25 -32.04 47.68 -29.58
N SER A 26 -30.76 48.03 -29.62
CA SER A 26 -30.27 49.35 -30.01
C SER A 26 -28.94 49.17 -30.74
N MET A 27 -28.90 49.63 -31.99
CA MET A 27 -27.70 49.68 -32.83
C MET A 27 -26.75 50.78 -32.33
N ILE A 28 -25.47 50.43 -32.17
CA ILE A 28 -24.36 51.40 -32.21
C ILE A 28 -23.37 50.86 -33.25
N THR A 29 -23.19 51.62 -34.32
CA THR A 29 -22.18 51.42 -35.35
C THR A 29 -20.82 51.83 -34.81
N GLY A 30 -19.93 50.87 -34.58
CA GLY A 30 -18.54 51.08 -34.22
C GLY A 30 -17.66 50.03 -34.92
N SER A 31 -16.59 50.51 -35.54
CA SER A 31 -15.65 49.80 -36.40
C SER A 31 -15.15 48.48 -35.79
N ASN A 32 -15.40 47.35 -36.46
CA ASN A 32 -14.87 46.04 -36.06
C ASN A 32 -13.38 45.93 -36.41
N VAL A 33 -12.51 46.24 -35.45
CA VAL A 33 -11.20 45.58 -35.36
C VAL A 33 -11.46 44.16 -34.87
N GLN A 34 -11.27 43.18 -35.74
CA GLN A 34 -11.37 41.76 -35.37
C GLN A 34 -10.14 41.39 -34.53
N VAL A 35 -10.22 41.63 -33.23
CA VAL A 35 -9.30 40.98 -32.28
C VAL A 35 -9.68 39.50 -32.30
N ALA A 36 -8.79 38.65 -32.82
CA ALA A 36 -8.94 37.21 -32.74
C ALA A 36 -9.14 36.84 -31.27
N LYS A 37 -10.35 36.41 -30.92
CA LYS A 37 -10.65 35.84 -29.60
C LYS A 37 -9.73 34.64 -29.45
N ALA A 38 -8.83 34.67 -28.47
CA ALA A 38 -8.04 33.51 -28.10
C ALA A 38 -8.98 32.32 -27.96
N ALA A 39 -8.62 31.19 -28.58
CA ALA A 39 -9.38 29.96 -28.45
C ALA A 39 -9.64 29.69 -26.96
N GLU A 40 -10.91 29.48 -26.60
CA GLU A 40 -11.25 28.98 -25.27
C GLU A 40 -10.43 27.70 -25.02
N PRO A 41 -9.82 27.54 -23.83
CA PRO A 41 -9.05 26.34 -23.55
C PRO A 41 -9.95 25.13 -23.77
N ALA A 42 -9.43 24.16 -24.52
CA ALA A 42 -10.12 22.90 -24.78
C ALA A 42 -10.70 22.35 -23.47
N ASN A 43 -11.96 21.88 -23.53
CA ASN A 43 -12.62 21.20 -22.41
C ASN A 43 -11.61 20.28 -21.70
N PRO A 44 -11.49 20.33 -20.36
CA PRO A 44 -10.61 19.42 -19.66
C PRO A 44 -10.99 18.00 -20.07
N ILE A 45 -10.04 17.28 -20.65
CA ILE A 45 -10.21 15.90 -21.07
C ILE A 45 -10.70 15.15 -19.84
N ALA A 46 -11.97 14.76 -19.84
CA ALA A 46 -12.53 13.94 -18.78
C ALA A 46 -11.96 12.54 -18.95
N TYR A 47 -10.89 12.22 -18.21
CA TYR A 47 -10.30 10.90 -18.17
C TYR A 47 -10.55 10.24 -16.81
N ALA A 48 -10.64 8.91 -16.81
CA ALA A 48 -10.95 8.15 -15.60
C ALA A 48 -9.73 8.10 -14.67
N LYS A 49 -9.79 8.81 -13.54
CA LYS A 49 -8.73 8.73 -12.51
C LYS A 49 -8.88 7.50 -11.65
N ARG A 50 -7.74 6.92 -11.25
CA ARG A 50 -7.69 5.88 -10.22
C ARG A 50 -8.07 6.46 -8.86
N THR A 51 -8.99 5.80 -8.17
CA THR A 51 -9.37 6.19 -6.80
C THR A 51 -8.33 5.75 -5.77
N THR A 52 -7.70 4.59 -5.98
CA THR A 52 -6.65 4.01 -5.12
C THR A 52 -5.37 3.74 -5.88
N GLY A 53 -4.26 3.69 -5.15
CA GLY A 53 -2.95 3.37 -5.70
C GLY A 53 -2.82 1.93 -6.16
N THR A 54 -1.62 1.58 -6.65
CA THR A 54 -1.33 0.26 -7.22
C THR A 54 -0.95 -0.76 -6.15
N MET A 55 -1.11 -2.05 -6.44
CA MET A 55 -0.58 -3.13 -5.61
C MET A 55 0.40 -3.93 -6.46
N GLY A 56 1.65 -4.01 -6.03
CA GLY A 56 2.70 -4.59 -6.84
C GLY A 56 4.03 -4.71 -6.12
N TRP A 57 5.08 -4.87 -6.90
CA TRP A 57 6.46 -4.98 -6.46
C TRP A 57 7.34 -3.93 -7.14
N HIS A 58 8.33 -3.42 -6.40
CA HIS A 58 9.22 -2.36 -6.85
C HIS A 58 10.70 -2.76 -6.75
N ALA A 59 11.44 -2.60 -7.84
CA ALA A 59 12.86 -2.94 -7.93
C ALA A 59 13.83 -2.04 -7.14
N THR A 60 13.37 -0.93 -6.55
CA THR A 60 14.24 0.11 -5.97
C THR A 60 15.21 -0.42 -4.93
N SER A 61 14.81 -1.44 -4.15
CA SER A 61 15.68 -2.01 -3.12
C SER A 61 16.96 -2.64 -3.69
N TYR A 62 16.98 -3.05 -4.96
CA TYR A 62 18.19 -3.55 -5.63
C TYR A 62 19.18 -2.45 -6.00
N GLY A 63 18.73 -1.20 -6.12
CA GLY A 63 19.52 -0.08 -6.58
C GLY A 63 20.22 -0.35 -7.93
N GLY A 64 21.44 0.18 -8.07
CA GLY A 64 22.26 -0.05 -9.26
C GLY A 64 22.57 -1.54 -9.54
N GLY A 65 22.47 -2.41 -8.53
CA GLY A 65 22.74 -3.84 -8.64
C GLY A 65 21.59 -4.68 -9.22
N PHE A 66 20.49 -4.07 -9.67
CA PHE A 66 19.39 -4.81 -10.28
C PHE A 66 19.80 -5.45 -11.62
N THR A 67 19.61 -6.77 -11.73
CA THR A 67 20.00 -7.60 -12.87
C THR A 67 18.79 -8.26 -13.53
N GLU A 68 18.97 -8.68 -14.77
CA GLU A 68 17.93 -9.33 -15.57
C GLU A 68 17.47 -10.67 -14.95
N ALA A 69 18.40 -11.42 -14.33
CA ALA A 69 18.07 -12.63 -13.59
C ALA A 69 17.21 -12.32 -12.35
N ASN A 70 17.50 -11.23 -11.63
CA ASN A 70 16.69 -10.81 -10.48
C ASN A 70 15.30 -10.33 -10.92
N MET A 71 15.18 -9.68 -12.08
CA MET A 71 13.86 -9.35 -12.65
C MET A 71 13.02 -10.60 -12.85
N LYS A 72 13.57 -11.60 -13.55
CA LYS A 72 12.87 -12.88 -13.77
C LYS A 72 12.42 -13.52 -12.46
N ALA A 73 13.32 -13.61 -11.47
CA ALA A 73 13.05 -14.24 -10.19
C ALA A 73 11.93 -13.53 -9.40
N ASN A 74 11.92 -12.19 -9.36
CA ASN A 74 10.86 -11.44 -8.68
C ASN A 74 9.53 -11.55 -9.41
N VAL A 75 9.51 -11.54 -10.75
CA VAL A 75 8.27 -11.73 -11.52
C VAL A 75 7.66 -13.11 -11.26
N ASP A 76 8.48 -14.17 -11.30
CA ASP A 76 8.02 -15.54 -11.05
C ASP A 76 7.48 -15.70 -9.62
N TRP A 77 8.17 -15.11 -8.64
CA TRP A 77 7.73 -15.09 -7.24
C TRP A 77 6.42 -14.34 -7.04
N MET A 78 6.29 -13.11 -7.57
CA MET A 78 5.06 -12.33 -7.46
C MET A 78 3.86 -13.05 -8.09
N ALA A 79 4.07 -13.71 -9.24
CA ALA A 79 3.04 -14.47 -9.92
C ALA A 79 2.57 -15.68 -9.12
N ALA A 80 3.48 -16.36 -8.42
CA ALA A 80 3.19 -17.54 -7.61
C ALA A 80 2.54 -17.19 -6.27
N GLU A 81 3.03 -16.13 -5.60
CA GLU A 81 2.74 -15.90 -4.19
C GLU A 81 1.75 -14.76 -3.93
N TYR A 82 1.64 -13.79 -4.83
CA TYR A 82 0.98 -12.50 -4.56
C TYR A 82 -0.13 -12.14 -5.53
N LYS A 83 -0.12 -12.71 -6.75
CA LYS A 83 -1.12 -12.42 -7.79
C LYS A 83 -2.56 -12.66 -7.32
N ASP A 84 -2.81 -13.79 -6.66
CA ASP A 84 -4.17 -14.15 -6.20
C ASP A 84 -4.69 -13.23 -5.07
N PHE A 85 -3.79 -12.47 -4.44
CA PHE A 85 -4.11 -11.42 -3.49
C PHE A 85 -4.33 -10.06 -4.18
N GLY A 86 -4.10 -9.94 -5.49
CA GLY A 86 -4.34 -8.72 -6.27
C GLY A 86 -3.12 -7.84 -6.46
N TYR A 87 -1.93 -8.29 -6.07
CA TYR A 87 -0.68 -7.63 -6.42
C TYR A 87 -0.34 -7.97 -7.87
N GLU A 88 -0.42 -6.98 -8.75
CA GLU A 88 -0.34 -7.19 -10.19
C GLU A 88 0.78 -6.40 -10.86
N TYR A 89 1.28 -5.30 -10.29
CA TYR A 89 2.28 -4.47 -10.98
C TYR A 89 3.73 -4.89 -10.66
N ILE A 90 4.56 -5.01 -11.69
CA ILE A 90 6.01 -5.17 -11.61
C ILE A 90 6.66 -3.87 -12.06
N GLN A 91 7.30 -3.16 -11.14
CA GLN A 91 7.87 -1.84 -11.37
C GLN A 91 9.39 -1.88 -11.35
N ILE A 92 10.00 -1.66 -12.52
CA ILE A 92 11.41 -1.33 -12.58
C ILE A 92 11.65 0.11 -12.07
N ASP A 93 12.86 0.43 -11.68
CA ASP A 93 13.23 1.75 -11.14
C ASP A 93 14.45 2.33 -11.89
N GLY A 94 15.05 3.43 -11.42
CA GLY A 94 16.12 4.18 -12.08
C GLY A 94 17.47 3.45 -12.17
N TRP A 95 18.57 4.17 -11.93
CA TRP A 95 19.94 3.72 -12.20
C TRP A 95 20.20 3.36 -13.67
N ILE A 96 19.60 4.13 -14.58
CA ILE A 96 19.61 3.90 -16.03
C ILE A 96 20.72 4.65 -16.76
N ASN A 97 21.76 5.13 -16.09
CA ASN A 97 22.78 6.00 -16.72
C ASN A 97 23.83 5.26 -17.57
N THR A 98 23.72 3.94 -17.76
CA THR A 98 24.78 3.14 -18.38
C THR A 98 24.23 2.18 -19.41
N GLY A 99 24.87 2.16 -20.60
CA GLY A 99 24.63 1.15 -21.62
C GLY A 99 23.24 1.14 -22.25
N LEU A 100 22.48 2.24 -22.13
CA LEU A 100 21.16 2.35 -22.71
C LEU A 100 21.21 2.27 -24.23
N ARG A 101 20.21 1.57 -24.77
CA ARG A 101 19.94 1.48 -26.21
C ARG A 101 18.68 2.28 -26.51
N HIS A 102 18.62 2.83 -27.71
CA HIS A 102 17.46 3.58 -28.18
C HIS A 102 17.04 3.13 -29.58
N ASN A 103 15.81 3.47 -29.96
CA ASN A 103 15.33 3.32 -31.33
C ASN A 103 15.70 4.54 -32.19
N GLU A 104 15.26 4.55 -33.45
CA GLU A 104 15.49 5.62 -34.43
C GLU A 104 14.92 6.99 -34.02
N ASN A 105 14.03 7.03 -33.02
CA ASN A 105 13.45 8.26 -32.49
C ASN A 105 14.04 8.68 -31.13
N GLY A 106 15.09 8.01 -30.66
CA GLY A 106 15.76 8.33 -29.40
C GLY A 106 15.04 7.78 -28.15
N TYR A 107 14.04 6.91 -28.32
CA TYR A 107 13.31 6.30 -27.20
C TYR A 107 14.08 5.11 -26.65
N ILE A 108 14.23 5.05 -25.33
CA ILE A 108 15.02 4.00 -24.67
C ILE A 108 14.29 2.67 -24.75
N THR A 109 14.98 1.65 -25.25
CA THR A 109 14.39 0.34 -25.54
C THR A 109 14.77 -0.74 -24.53
N HIS A 110 15.85 -0.54 -23.76
CA HIS A 110 16.38 -1.52 -22.83
C HIS A 110 16.66 -0.93 -21.45
N TYR A 111 16.57 -1.77 -20.43
CA TYR A 111 17.09 -1.45 -19.11
C TYR A 111 18.58 -1.72 -19.04
N LYS A 112 19.40 -0.67 -18.91
CA LYS A 112 20.87 -0.79 -18.87
C LYS A 112 21.40 -1.61 -20.06
N THR A 113 22.35 -2.50 -19.81
CA THR A 113 22.97 -3.42 -20.78
C THR A 113 22.26 -4.78 -20.90
N TRP A 114 21.00 -4.89 -20.45
CA TRP A 114 20.27 -6.15 -20.48
C TRP A 114 20.16 -6.73 -21.89
N ALA A 115 20.06 -8.06 -21.96
CA ALA A 115 19.99 -8.75 -23.22
C ALA A 115 18.64 -8.51 -23.90
N ASN A 116 17.55 -8.54 -23.13
CA ASN A 116 16.20 -8.35 -23.65
C ASN A 116 15.71 -6.90 -23.47
N ASP A 117 14.89 -6.47 -24.41
CA ASP A 117 14.28 -5.15 -24.43
C ASP A 117 13.05 -5.06 -23.51
N TYR A 118 12.49 -3.86 -23.39
CA TYR A 118 11.30 -3.65 -22.57
C TYR A 118 10.06 -4.37 -23.10
N LYS A 119 9.97 -4.63 -24.42
CA LYS A 119 8.84 -5.36 -25.00
C LYS A 119 8.85 -6.83 -24.55
N TYR A 120 10.01 -7.48 -24.61
CA TYR A 120 10.17 -8.84 -24.10
C TYR A 120 9.74 -8.93 -22.63
N TRP A 121 10.15 -7.96 -21.79
CA TRP A 121 9.79 -7.97 -20.37
C TRP A 121 8.31 -7.70 -20.14
N ALA A 122 7.68 -6.82 -20.92
CA ALA A 122 6.23 -6.64 -20.91
C ALA A 122 5.51 -7.95 -21.26
N ASP A 123 5.88 -8.60 -22.37
CA ASP A 123 5.30 -9.87 -22.81
C ASP A 123 5.49 -10.98 -21.75
N TYR A 124 6.67 -11.05 -21.12
CA TYR A 124 6.97 -12.03 -20.06
C TYR A 124 6.11 -11.81 -18.82
N VAL A 125 5.98 -10.56 -18.36
CA VAL A 125 5.18 -10.18 -17.19
C VAL A 125 3.69 -10.43 -17.46
N HIS A 126 3.19 -10.04 -18.64
CA HIS A 126 1.82 -10.32 -19.07
C HIS A 126 1.54 -11.81 -19.18
N GLY A 127 2.49 -12.61 -19.69
CA GLY A 127 2.40 -14.07 -19.74
C GLY A 127 2.25 -14.74 -18.36
N LYS A 128 2.56 -14.02 -17.27
CA LYS A 128 2.35 -14.47 -15.88
C LYS A 128 1.03 -13.99 -15.27
N GLY A 129 0.25 -13.20 -16.02
CA GLY A 129 -0.98 -12.54 -15.55
C GLY A 129 -0.70 -11.34 -14.65
N LEU A 130 0.46 -10.70 -14.83
CA LEU A 130 0.87 -9.49 -14.12
C LEU A 130 0.92 -8.30 -15.11
N LYS A 131 1.19 -7.10 -14.61
CA LYS A 131 1.28 -5.82 -15.33
C LYS A 131 2.67 -5.23 -15.21
N TYR A 132 3.17 -4.62 -16.27
CA TYR A 132 4.54 -4.13 -16.37
C TYR A 132 4.59 -2.60 -16.31
N ALA A 133 5.47 -2.06 -15.47
CA ALA A 133 5.66 -0.62 -15.35
C ALA A 133 7.10 -0.21 -15.66
N VAL A 134 7.26 0.79 -16.51
CA VAL A 134 8.54 1.35 -16.91
C VAL A 134 8.87 2.58 -16.06
N TYR A 135 10.13 2.72 -15.66
CA TYR A 135 10.67 3.96 -15.10
C TYR A 135 11.39 4.72 -16.21
N TYR A 136 10.89 5.91 -16.55
CA TYR A 136 11.59 6.84 -17.41
C TYR A 136 10.96 8.22 -17.34
N ASN A 137 11.75 9.29 -17.46
CA ASN A 137 11.22 10.65 -17.63
C ASN A 137 11.24 11.04 -19.11
N PRO A 138 10.07 11.23 -19.77
CA PRO A 138 10.03 11.54 -21.20
C PRO A 138 10.73 12.83 -21.62
N SER A 139 11.01 13.74 -20.68
CA SER A 139 11.81 14.93 -20.97
C SER A 139 13.31 14.63 -21.12
N TRP A 140 13.79 13.46 -20.69
CA TRP A 140 15.22 13.15 -20.72
C TRP A 140 15.68 12.63 -22.08
N ILE A 141 16.72 13.28 -22.59
CA ILE A 141 17.46 12.89 -23.79
C ILE A 141 18.94 12.75 -23.42
N LEU A 142 19.54 11.58 -23.65
CA LEU A 142 20.98 11.40 -23.45
C LEU A 142 21.72 12.37 -24.37
N LYS A 143 22.79 12.99 -23.87
CA LYS A 143 23.67 13.85 -24.68
C LYS A 143 24.16 13.14 -25.94
N SER A 144 24.53 11.85 -25.83
CA SER A 144 24.95 11.04 -26.98
C SER A 144 23.86 10.83 -28.04
N ILE A 145 22.58 10.77 -27.63
CA ILE A 145 21.44 10.67 -28.57
C ILE A 145 21.20 12.02 -29.24
N ALA A 146 21.31 13.13 -28.48
CA ALA A 146 21.20 14.46 -29.05
C ALA A 146 22.32 14.77 -30.07
N ASP A 147 23.52 14.22 -29.88
CA ASP A 147 24.64 14.42 -30.80
C ASP A 147 24.59 13.54 -32.06
N ASP A 148 23.74 12.51 -32.08
CA ASP A 148 23.52 11.69 -33.27
C ASP A 148 22.54 12.37 -34.24
N GLU A 149 23.06 12.92 -35.33
CA GLU A 149 22.27 13.62 -36.33
C GLU A 149 21.29 12.74 -37.12
N THR A 150 21.40 11.42 -37.01
CA THR A 150 20.49 10.47 -37.67
C THR A 150 19.20 10.27 -36.89
N VAL A 151 19.19 10.58 -35.60
CA VAL A 151 18.03 10.41 -34.72
C VAL A 151 17.10 11.62 -34.83
N LYS A 152 15.82 11.35 -35.09
CA LYS A 152 14.81 12.38 -35.38
C LYS A 152 13.56 12.21 -34.55
N VAL A 153 12.89 13.33 -34.27
CA VAL A 153 11.56 13.34 -33.65
C VAL A 153 10.59 12.57 -34.54
N VAL A 154 9.83 11.64 -33.94
CA VAL A 154 8.93 10.73 -34.65
C VAL A 154 8.02 11.46 -35.65
N GLY A 155 7.99 10.97 -36.90
CA GLY A 155 7.15 11.53 -37.96
C GLY A 155 7.59 12.89 -38.50
N THR A 156 8.81 13.35 -38.21
CA THR A 156 9.34 14.65 -38.67
C THR A 156 10.79 14.55 -39.15
N ASP A 157 11.29 15.62 -39.76
CA ASP A 157 12.71 15.79 -40.08
C ASP A 157 13.52 16.55 -39.00
N ILE A 158 12.90 16.84 -37.85
CA ILE A 158 13.53 17.59 -36.75
C ILE A 158 14.53 16.67 -36.03
N LYS A 159 15.79 17.09 -35.94
CA LYS A 159 16.82 16.33 -35.21
C LYS A 159 16.56 16.43 -33.71
N ILE A 160 16.92 15.39 -32.95
CA ILE A 160 16.80 15.42 -31.48
C ILE A 160 17.58 16.57 -30.85
N LYS A 161 18.73 16.95 -31.42
CA LYS A 161 19.52 18.12 -30.98
C LYS A 161 18.75 19.44 -30.98
N ASP A 162 17.79 19.59 -31.89
CA ASP A 162 17.09 20.86 -32.13
C ASP A 162 15.96 21.11 -31.11
N ILE A 163 15.59 20.09 -30.32
CA ILE A 163 14.56 20.17 -29.27
C ILE A 163 15.14 20.28 -27.85
N VAL A 164 16.45 20.51 -27.71
CA VAL A 164 17.12 20.67 -26.41
C VAL A 164 17.97 21.94 -26.39
N ASN A 165 18.39 22.37 -25.20
CA ASN A 165 19.37 23.43 -25.04
C ASN A 165 20.74 22.83 -24.67
N THR A 166 21.68 22.86 -25.61
CA THR A 166 23.02 22.29 -25.42
C THR A 166 24.02 23.21 -24.73
N THR A 167 23.63 24.47 -24.46
CA THR A 167 24.53 25.53 -23.99
C THR A 167 24.26 25.99 -22.56
N ASP A 168 23.02 25.88 -22.10
CA ASP A 168 22.61 26.27 -20.75
C ASP A 168 22.63 25.04 -19.81
N PRO A 169 23.57 24.99 -18.85
CA PRO A 169 23.70 23.84 -17.95
C PRO A 169 22.46 23.65 -17.06
N SER A 170 21.64 24.71 -16.83
CA SER A 170 20.39 24.60 -16.07
C SER A 170 19.31 23.75 -16.77
N LYS A 171 19.47 23.48 -18.07
CA LYS A 171 18.56 22.65 -18.88
C LYS A 171 19.02 21.20 -18.99
N SER A 172 19.92 20.79 -18.10
CA SER A 172 20.50 19.45 -18.09
C SER A 172 20.61 18.92 -16.67
N PHE A 173 20.63 17.60 -16.57
CA PHE A 173 20.88 16.88 -15.32
C PHE A 173 21.75 15.68 -15.64
N GLN A 174 22.96 15.62 -15.04
CA GLN A 174 23.94 14.58 -15.36
C GLN A 174 24.22 14.52 -16.88
N ASP A 175 24.03 13.35 -17.50
CA ASP A 175 24.24 13.12 -18.93
C ASP A 175 22.96 13.31 -19.77
N TRP A 176 21.95 13.94 -19.17
CA TRP A 176 20.65 14.17 -19.78
C TRP A 176 20.47 15.66 -20.09
N TYR A 177 20.15 15.97 -21.34
CA TYR A 177 19.40 17.18 -21.65
C TYR A 177 17.93 16.97 -21.29
N MET A 178 17.24 18.08 -21.02
CA MET A 178 15.79 18.10 -20.95
C MET A 178 15.22 18.68 -22.23
N VAL A 179 14.13 18.10 -22.73
CA VAL A 179 13.35 18.62 -23.86
C VAL A 179 12.93 20.05 -23.55
N ASP A 180 13.23 20.99 -24.44
CA ASP A 180 12.82 22.38 -24.34
C ASP A 180 11.39 22.54 -24.90
N PRO A 181 10.38 22.83 -24.06
CA PRO A 181 8.98 22.85 -24.47
C PRO A 181 8.65 23.95 -25.47
N SER A 182 9.53 24.95 -25.64
CA SER A 182 9.36 26.02 -26.63
C SER A 182 9.76 25.62 -28.05
N LYS A 183 10.43 24.47 -28.23
CA LYS A 183 10.96 24.04 -29.53
C LYS A 183 9.92 23.31 -30.37
N PRO A 184 9.86 23.56 -31.69
CA PRO A 184 9.08 22.73 -32.61
C PRO A 184 9.51 21.26 -32.49
N GLY A 185 8.54 20.34 -32.35
CA GLY A 185 8.81 18.91 -32.18
C GLY A 185 8.84 18.42 -30.73
N ALA A 186 8.90 19.31 -29.73
CA ALA A 186 8.94 18.93 -28.32
C ALA A 186 7.70 18.12 -27.89
N GLU A 187 6.51 18.63 -28.17
CA GLU A 187 5.24 17.94 -27.90
C GLU A 187 5.17 16.57 -28.58
N GLN A 188 5.54 16.53 -29.86
CA GLN A 188 5.55 15.31 -30.67
C GLN A 188 6.51 14.26 -30.09
N TYR A 189 7.68 14.68 -29.62
CA TYR A 189 8.66 13.79 -28.99
C TYR A 189 8.12 13.21 -27.68
N ILE A 190 7.58 14.05 -26.77
CA ILE A 190 7.03 13.60 -25.48
C ILE A 190 5.87 12.63 -25.69
N LYS A 191 4.89 13.00 -26.53
CA LYS A 191 3.74 12.13 -26.85
C LYS A 191 4.19 10.84 -27.51
N GLY A 192 5.14 10.92 -28.43
CA GLY A 192 5.71 9.78 -29.14
C GLY A 192 6.36 8.77 -28.20
N MET A 193 7.12 9.23 -27.19
CA MET A 193 7.73 8.33 -26.21
C MET A 193 6.70 7.63 -25.32
N VAL A 194 5.66 8.37 -24.86
CA VAL A 194 4.57 7.75 -24.08
C VAL A 194 3.83 6.70 -24.93
N ASN A 195 3.54 7.02 -26.20
CA ASN A 195 2.92 6.08 -27.13
C ASN A 195 3.81 4.87 -27.43
N TYR A 196 5.13 5.05 -27.49
CA TYR A 196 6.08 3.95 -27.63
C TYR A 196 6.03 3.00 -26.43
N TYR A 197 6.09 3.52 -25.19
CA TYR A 197 6.01 2.66 -24.02
C TYR A 197 4.67 1.91 -23.92
N LYS A 198 3.57 2.54 -24.34
CA LYS A 198 2.29 1.86 -24.51
C LYS A 198 2.35 0.75 -25.57
N SER A 199 2.95 1.02 -26.73
CA SER A 199 2.95 0.08 -27.85
C SER A 199 3.79 -1.17 -27.60
N ILE A 200 4.81 -1.08 -26.74
CA ILE A 200 5.58 -2.25 -26.29
C ILE A 200 4.89 -3.05 -25.18
N GLY A 201 3.73 -2.61 -24.69
CA GLY A 201 2.94 -3.31 -23.68
C GLY A 201 3.19 -2.87 -22.24
N ALA A 202 3.79 -1.71 -21.97
CA ALA A 202 3.78 -1.19 -20.60
C ALA A 202 2.35 -0.79 -20.19
N ASP A 203 2.02 -1.00 -18.91
CA ASP A 203 0.75 -0.63 -18.29
C ASP A 203 0.86 0.71 -17.52
N MET A 204 2.08 1.07 -17.15
CA MET A 204 2.36 2.25 -16.34
C MET A 204 3.72 2.86 -16.69
N LEU A 205 3.80 4.19 -16.64
CA LEU A 205 5.04 4.96 -16.68
C LEU A 205 5.23 5.71 -15.36
N LYS A 206 6.30 5.36 -14.63
CA LYS A 206 6.81 6.13 -13.48
C LYS A 206 7.75 7.22 -14.00
N VAL A 207 7.32 8.47 -13.85
CA VAL A 207 8.02 9.69 -14.28
C VAL A 207 8.60 10.37 -13.06
N ASP A 208 9.91 10.32 -12.91
CA ASP A 208 10.63 10.80 -11.75
C ASP A 208 11.43 12.08 -12.06
N PHE A 209 11.96 12.74 -11.02
CA PHE A 209 12.72 13.98 -11.09
C PHE A 209 12.01 15.14 -11.79
N ILE A 210 10.68 15.16 -11.78
CA ILE A 210 9.88 16.20 -12.43
C ILE A 210 10.22 17.60 -11.90
N ARG A 211 10.57 17.74 -10.62
CA ARG A 211 11.01 19.03 -10.06
C ARG A 211 12.18 19.66 -10.80
N LEU A 212 13.06 18.85 -11.41
CA LEU A 212 14.22 19.36 -12.14
C LEU A 212 13.80 19.97 -13.47
N PHE A 213 12.80 19.37 -14.12
CA PHE A 213 12.18 19.96 -15.31
C PHE A 213 11.45 21.27 -14.94
N ASP A 214 10.76 21.31 -13.81
CA ASP A 214 10.15 22.55 -13.29
C ASP A 214 11.21 23.61 -12.94
N ASP A 215 12.33 23.23 -12.30
CA ASP A 215 13.46 24.13 -12.04
C ASP A 215 14.03 24.69 -13.36
N ALA A 216 14.10 23.87 -14.42
CA ALA A 216 14.63 24.25 -15.71
C ALA A 216 13.68 25.16 -16.51
N TYR A 217 12.39 24.85 -16.60
CA TYR A 217 11.47 25.51 -17.55
C TYR A 217 10.28 26.23 -16.89
N GLY A 218 10.08 26.06 -15.59
CA GLY A 218 9.02 26.71 -14.83
C GLY A 218 7.66 26.00 -14.89
N ALA A 219 6.70 26.58 -14.17
CA ALA A 219 5.41 25.94 -13.91
C ALA A 219 4.55 25.75 -15.18
N ALA A 220 4.48 26.74 -16.07
CA ALA A 220 3.67 26.65 -17.29
C ALA A 220 4.16 25.53 -18.22
N ALA A 221 5.47 25.46 -18.44
CA ALA A 221 6.11 24.40 -19.20
C ALA A 221 5.90 23.01 -18.57
N THR A 222 5.90 22.94 -17.23
CA THR A 222 5.62 21.69 -16.49
C THR A 222 4.17 21.25 -16.66
N GLU A 223 3.21 22.18 -16.67
CA GLU A 223 1.81 21.87 -16.94
C GLU A 223 1.59 21.38 -18.38
N ASP A 224 2.27 21.98 -19.37
CA ASP A 224 2.27 21.47 -20.75
C ASP A 224 2.86 20.06 -20.83
N PHE A 225 3.98 19.80 -20.14
CA PHE A 225 4.57 18.47 -20.07
C PHE A 225 3.60 17.43 -19.49
N TYR A 226 2.91 17.75 -18.40
CA TYR A 226 1.87 16.90 -17.83
C TYR A 226 0.71 16.65 -18.79
N ARG A 227 0.23 17.71 -19.45
CA ARG A 227 -0.87 17.64 -20.42
C ARG A 227 -0.50 16.76 -21.61
N TRP A 228 0.68 16.94 -22.20
CA TRP A 228 1.16 16.12 -23.32
C TRP A 228 1.24 14.64 -22.95
N MET A 229 1.77 14.32 -21.76
CA MET A 229 1.81 12.94 -21.28
C MET A 229 0.40 12.36 -21.10
N ARG A 230 -0.53 13.10 -20.48
CA ARG A 230 -1.91 12.63 -20.29
C ARG A 230 -2.64 12.43 -21.61
N GLU A 231 -2.51 13.36 -22.56
CA GLU A 231 -3.10 13.24 -23.90
C GLU A 231 -2.62 11.97 -24.63
N ALA A 232 -1.33 11.61 -24.51
CA ALA A 232 -0.81 10.38 -25.09
C ALA A 232 -1.19 9.12 -24.28
N ALA A 233 -1.25 9.22 -22.95
CA ALA A 233 -1.61 8.12 -22.06
C ALA A 233 -3.06 7.65 -22.27
N GLY A 234 -4.00 8.61 -22.36
CA GLY A 234 -5.43 8.32 -22.33
C GLY A 234 -5.88 7.76 -20.98
N ASP A 235 -6.93 6.93 -21.00
CA ASP A 235 -7.53 6.34 -19.78
C ASP A 235 -6.82 5.07 -19.28
N ASN A 236 -6.18 4.32 -20.17
CA ASN A 236 -5.75 2.95 -19.90
C ASN A 236 -4.25 2.81 -19.57
N PHE A 237 -3.50 3.91 -19.60
CA PHE A 237 -2.06 3.91 -19.31
C PHE A 237 -1.78 4.79 -18.09
N ILE A 238 -1.24 4.18 -17.04
CA ILE A 238 -1.10 4.85 -15.74
C ILE A 238 0.09 5.81 -15.78
N LEU A 239 -0.14 7.07 -15.40
CA LEU A 239 0.90 8.06 -15.16
C LEU A 239 1.17 8.23 -13.67
N TYR A 240 2.37 7.84 -13.27
CA TYR A 240 2.84 7.96 -11.90
C TYR A 240 3.93 9.02 -11.80
N TYR A 241 3.62 10.14 -11.13
CA TYR A 241 4.54 11.25 -10.93
C TYR A 241 5.28 11.13 -9.60
N ALA A 242 6.60 11.20 -9.68
CA ALA A 242 7.50 11.19 -8.54
C ALA A 242 8.44 12.40 -8.57
N ASN A 243 8.86 12.83 -7.37
CA ASN A 243 9.84 13.89 -7.19
C ASN A 243 9.38 15.22 -7.84
N GLN A 244 8.07 15.48 -7.74
CA GLN A 244 7.36 16.64 -8.24
C GLN A 244 7.21 17.73 -7.15
N LYS A 245 7.07 19.01 -7.54
CA LYS A 245 6.99 20.12 -6.58
C LYS A 245 5.63 20.26 -5.90
N ASN A 246 4.58 19.63 -6.45
CA ASN A 246 3.20 19.75 -5.98
C ASN A 246 2.72 21.20 -5.95
N ARG A 247 2.98 21.98 -7.01
CA ARG A 247 2.72 23.42 -7.00
C ARG A 247 1.25 23.74 -6.75
N ASN A 248 1.01 24.83 -6.01
CA ASN A 248 -0.32 25.26 -5.60
C ASN A 248 -1.13 24.10 -5.00
N HIS A 249 -0.51 23.33 -4.11
CA HIS A 249 -1.11 22.15 -3.49
C HIS A 249 -1.51 21.07 -4.51
N ALA A 250 -0.57 20.73 -5.40
CA ALA A 250 -0.68 19.69 -6.43
C ALA A 250 -1.82 19.91 -7.46
N ASP A 251 -2.16 21.16 -7.80
CA ASP A 251 -3.28 21.46 -8.72
C ASP A 251 -3.09 20.83 -10.10
N ALA A 252 -1.94 21.05 -10.73
CA ALA A 252 -1.64 20.50 -12.06
C ALA A 252 -1.49 18.97 -12.01
N GLU A 253 -0.79 18.45 -11.00
CA GLU A 253 -0.64 17.01 -10.86
C GLU A 253 -1.98 16.30 -10.64
N ASN A 254 -2.90 16.90 -9.86
CA ASN A 254 -4.24 16.35 -9.70
C ASN A 254 -4.97 16.25 -11.04
N LYS A 255 -4.80 17.23 -11.93
CA LYS A 255 -5.45 17.26 -13.25
C LYS A 255 -4.92 16.23 -14.22
N TYR A 256 -3.67 15.78 -14.11
CA TYR A 256 -3.03 14.99 -15.17
C TYR A 256 -2.41 13.66 -14.72
N ALA A 257 -2.18 13.43 -13.42
CA ALA A 257 -1.61 12.19 -12.91
C ALA A 257 -2.68 11.16 -12.52
N ASP A 258 -2.27 9.89 -12.47
CA ASP A 258 -3.01 8.84 -11.74
C ASP A 258 -2.47 8.67 -10.32
N LEU A 259 -1.15 8.76 -10.16
CA LEU A 259 -0.47 8.68 -8.86
C LEU A 259 0.52 9.84 -8.68
N ILE A 260 0.61 10.36 -7.45
CA ILE A 260 1.65 11.34 -7.06
C ILE A 260 2.36 10.88 -5.80
N ARG A 261 3.69 11.01 -5.74
CA ARG A 261 4.45 10.75 -4.51
C ARG A 261 4.07 11.73 -3.40
N ALA A 262 3.68 11.21 -2.24
CA ALA A 262 3.23 12.01 -1.10
C ALA A 262 4.33 12.28 -0.06
N SER A 263 5.45 11.59 -0.14
CA SER A 263 6.63 11.80 0.71
C SER A 263 7.89 11.65 -0.10
N GLU A 264 9.02 12.06 0.46
CA GLU A 264 10.34 11.71 -0.09
C GLU A 264 10.57 10.20 -0.12
N ASP A 265 11.64 9.80 -0.80
CA ASP A 265 12.00 8.39 -1.01
C ASP A 265 12.15 7.67 0.32
N TRP A 266 11.74 6.40 0.29
CA TRP A 266 12.04 5.44 1.33
C TRP A 266 13.53 5.57 1.70
N ARG A 267 13.82 5.64 3.00
CA ARG A 267 15.19 5.52 3.53
C ARG A 267 15.17 4.97 4.96
N THR A 268 16.27 4.36 5.37
CA THR A 268 16.59 4.08 6.79
C THR A 268 17.55 5.12 7.35
N ASP A 269 17.57 5.24 8.67
CA ASP A 269 18.62 5.93 9.43
C ASP A 269 19.32 4.93 10.34
N THR A 270 20.59 5.15 10.67
CA THR A 270 21.31 4.26 11.58
C THR A 270 20.83 4.35 13.02
N ASN A 271 20.29 5.51 13.43
CA ASN A 271 19.79 5.78 14.78
C ASN A 271 18.32 5.38 14.95
N VAL A 272 17.54 5.43 13.88
CA VAL A 272 16.16 4.93 13.83
C VAL A 272 16.06 3.94 12.68
N GLN A 273 16.26 2.67 13.01
CA GLN A 273 16.33 1.60 12.04
C GLN A 273 14.94 1.19 11.53
N GLY A 274 14.93 0.41 10.46
CA GLY A 274 13.73 -0.12 9.86
C GLY A 274 12.83 0.92 9.19
N VAL A 275 11.57 0.55 8.98
CA VAL A 275 10.55 1.37 8.33
C VAL A 275 10.12 2.61 9.12
N TRP A 276 10.37 2.67 10.43
CA TRP A 276 9.79 3.70 11.30
C TRP A 276 10.30 5.10 10.97
N TRP A 277 11.58 5.21 10.62
CA TRP A 277 12.21 6.49 10.28
C TRP A 277 11.49 7.22 9.14
N HIS A 278 11.29 6.54 8.01
CA HIS A 278 10.54 7.08 6.88
C HIS A 278 9.04 7.16 7.15
N THR A 279 8.50 6.23 7.94
CA THR A 279 7.06 6.20 8.22
C THR A 279 6.62 7.41 9.04
N SER A 280 7.40 7.81 10.06
CA SER A 280 6.94 8.78 11.07
C SER A 280 7.97 9.83 11.49
N VAL A 281 9.28 9.53 11.52
CA VAL A 281 10.23 10.35 12.29
C VAL A 281 10.88 11.46 11.46
N ARG A 282 11.27 11.18 10.21
CA ARG A 282 12.12 12.10 9.45
C ARG A 282 11.47 13.46 9.22
N ASN A 283 12.10 14.51 9.75
CA ASN A 283 11.61 15.90 9.80
C ASN A 283 10.12 16.01 10.14
N ARG A 284 9.67 15.23 11.14
CA ARG A 284 8.30 15.22 11.62
C ARG A 284 7.73 16.63 11.86
N GLY A 285 6.47 16.83 11.50
CA GLY A 285 5.72 18.06 11.68
C GLY A 285 6.05 19.16 10.65
N THR A 286 6.80 18.82 9.60
CA THR A 286 7.21 19.75 8.54
C THR A 286 6.64 19.32 7.20
N VAL A 287 5.89 20.22 6.58
CA VAL A 287 5.29 20.09 5.25
C VAL A 287 5.58 21.33 4.43
N GLN A 288 5.55 21.21 3.11
CA GLN A 288 5.88 22.29 2.20
C GLN A 288 5.08 22.18 0.89
N ASP A 289 4.82 23.34 0.29
CA ASP A 289 4.19 23.49 -1.02
C ASP A 289 5.20 24.09 -2.01
N ASN A 290 4.97 23.90 -3.31
CA ASN A 290 5.82 24.39 -4.40
C ASN A 290 7.29 23.93 -4.30
N LYS A 291 7.55 22.83 -3.58
CA LYS A 291 8.89 22.33 -3.32
C LYS A 291 8.84 20.85 -2.98
N TRP A 292 9.74 20.08 -3.58
CA TRP A 292 9.93 18.67 -3.20
C TRP A 292 10.84 18.52 -1.97
N PRO A 293 10.58 17.54 -1.09
CA PRO A 293 9.37 16.72 -1.01
C PRO A 293 8.24 17.45 -0.26
N PRO A 294 6.96 17.16 -0.52
CA PRO A 294 5.85 17.80 0.22
C PRO A 294 5.92 17.48 1.72
N ALA A 295 6.45 16.31 2.08
CA ALA A 295 6.86 15.94 3.42
C ALA A 295 8.03 14.94 3.38
N TYR A 296 8.80 14.89 4.45
CA TYR A 296 10.01 14.07 4.55
C TYR A 296 9.73 12.64 5.03
N ASN A 297 8.61 12.45 5.74
CA ASN A 297 8.08 11.17 6.18
C ASN A 297 6.69 10.93 5.59
N LEU A 298 6.30 9.66 5.57
CA LEU A 298 5.07 9.17 4.98
C LEU A 298 3.81 9.74 5.64
N PHE A 299 3.77 9.73 6.98
CA PHE A 299 2.60 10.15 7.74
C PHE A 299 2.21 11.60 7.45
N ASP A 300 3.16 12.52 7.57
CA ASP A 300 2.91 13.95 7.35
C ASP A 300 2.52 14.22 5.90
N GLY A 301 3.13 13.50 4.95
CA GLY A 301 2.81 13.60 3.53
C GLY A 301 1.36 13.24 3.21
N PHE A 302 0.88 12.12 3.75
CA PHE A 302 -0.51 11.73 3.58
C PHE A 302 -1.49 12.65 4.29
N VAL A 303 -1.17 13.14 5.50
CA VAL A 303 -2.01 14.12 6.19
C VAL A 303 -2.13 15.40 5.34
N TRP A 304 -1.00 15.92 4.86
CA TRP A 304 -0.92 17.16 4.08
C TRP A 304 -1.76 17.12 2.80
N LEU A 305 -1.56 16.05 2.01
CA LEU A 305 -2.19 15.86 0.71
C LEU A 305 -3.54 15.11 0.78
N SER A 306 -4.06 14.84 1.98
CA SER A 306 -5.27 14.04 2.14
C SER A 306 -6.50 14.63 1.43
N ASP A 307 -6.60 15.94 1.22
CA ASP A 307 -7.70 16.56 0.50
C ASP A 307 -7.59 16.48 -1.04
N VAL A 308 -6.38 16.23 -1.57
CA VAL A 308 -6.16 16.11 -3.01
C VAL A 308 -6.36 14.68 -3.52
N SER A 309 -6.73 13.73 -2.67
CA SER A 309 -7.02 12.34 -3.06
C SER A 309 -8.44 11.90 -2.80
N GLY A 310 -8.84 10.75 -3.36
CA GLY A 310 -10.20 10.20 -3.25
C GLY A 310 -10.88 10.03 -4.61
N PRO A 311 -12.18 9.68 -4.62
CA PRO A 311 -12.92 9.48 -5.86
C PRO A 311 -12.80 10.66 -6.83
N GLY A 312 -12.43 10.39 -8.08
CA GLY A 312 -12.25 11.40 -9.13
C GLY A 312 -10.99 12.28 -8.99
N LYS A 313 -10.07 11.94 -8.08
CA LYS A 313 -8.80 12.63 -7.84
C LYS A 313 -7.62 11.68 -7.98
N VAL A 314 -6.41 12.21 -7.87
CA VAL A 314 -5.17 11.43 -7.90
C VAL A 314 -5.06 10.49 -6.68
N ALA A 315 -4.44 9.33 -6.87
CA ALA A 315 -4.03 8.48 -5.75
C ALA A 315 -2.71 9.00 -5.15
N LEU A 316 -2.60 9.01 -3.81
CA LEU A 316 -1.34 9.35 -3.15
C LEU A 316 -0.46 8.12 -3.10
N ASP A 317 0.81 8.24 -3.44
CA ASP A 317 1.77 7.15 -3.38
C ASP A 317 2.76 7.36 -2.22
N GLY A 318 2.79 6.37 -1.33
CA GLY A 318 3.64 6.34 -0.15
C GLY A 318 5.04 5.80 -0.37
N ASP A 319 5.45 5.68 -1.64
CA ASP A 319 6.59 4.88 -2.08
C ASP A 319 6.40 3.37 -1.77
N PHE A 320 7.47 2.60 -1.87
CA PHE A 320 7.48 1.15 -1.59
C PHE A 320 7.76 0.86 -0.10
N SER A 321 7.49 -0.38 0.33
CA SER A 321 7.75 -0.84 1.70
C SER A 321 8.80 -1.94 1.70
N ILE A 322 9.91 -1.74 2.42
CA ILE A 322 10.92 -2.79 2.70
C ILE A 322 10.73 -3.24 4.14
N LEU A 323 9.78 -4.14 4.40
CA LEU A 323 9.49 -4.62 5.77
C LEU A 323 10.57 -5.57 6.29
N SER A 324 11.45 -6.07 5.42
CA SER A 324 12.63 -6.85 5.79
C SER A 324 13.77 -5.99 6.32
N SER A 325 13.62 -4.65 6.33
CA SER A 325 14.63 -3.75 6.89
C SER A 325 14.85 -4.06 8.37
N THR A 326 16.13 -4.21 8.75
CA THR A 326 16.53 -4.49 10.14
C THR A 326 16.00 -3.42 11.09
N GLY A 327 15.51 -3.83 12.25
CA GLY A 327 15.03 -2.92 13.30
C GLY A 327 13.52 -2.65 13.29
N SER A 328 12.77 -3.07 12.26
CA SER A 328 11.31 -2.93 12.24
C SER A 328 10.60 -3.89 13.17
N THR A 329 9.80 -3.34 14.08
CA THR A 329 8.90 -4.12 14.94
C THR A 329 7.61 -4.54 14.21
N ASP A 330 6.89 -5.54 14.74
CA ASP A 330 5.57 -5.94 14.21
C ASP A 330 4.57 -4.75 14.23
N ALA A 331 4.56 -3.97 15.31
CA ALA A 331 3.72 -2.80 15.45
C ALA A 331 3.98 -1.75 14.35
N GLU A 332 5.24 -1.46 14.05
CA GLU A 332 5.62 -0.47 13.02
C GLU A 332 5.29 -0.96 11.60
N LYS A 333 5.40 -2.26 11.35
CA LYS A 333 5.00 -2.87 10.06
C LYS A 333 3.49 -2.78 9.87
N LYS A 334 2.70 -3.14 10.89
CA LYS A 334 1.23 -2.96 10.90
C LYS A 334 0.84 -1.51 10.73
N PHE A 335 1.51 -0.61 11.43
CA PHE A 335 1.31 0.83 11.32
C PHE A 335 1.51 1.31 9.88
N ARG A 336 2.65 0.97 9.26
CA ARG A 336 2.96 1.38 7.88
C ARG A 336 1.92 0.89 6.88
N ILE A 337 1.59 -0.40 6.90
CA ILE A 337 0.62 -0.96 5.95
C ILE A 337 -0.78 -0.39 6.20
N SER A 338 -1.18 -0.21 7.46
CA SER A 338 -2.46 0.43 7.80
C SER A 338 -2.53 1.86 7.29
N LEU A 339 -1.44 2.63 7.40
CA LEU A 339 -1.39 4.01 6.92
C LEU A 339 -1.52 4.09 5.39
N LEU A 340 -0.78 3.24 4.66
CA LEU A 340 -0.90 3.14 3.20
C LEU A 340 -2.33 2.81 2.78
N ALA A 341 -2.93 1.80 3.42
CA ALA A 341 -4.31 1.41 3.17
C ALA A 341 -5.31 2.53 3.49
N MET A 342 -5.13 3.20 4.64
CA MET A 342 -6.00 4.29 5.07
C MET A 342 -5.93 5.49 4.12
N ALA A 343 -4.77 5.80 3.56
CA ALA A 343 -4.61 6.88 2.59
C ALA A 343 -5.10 6.54 1.18
N GLY A 344 -5.57 5.29 0.94
CA GLY A 344 -5.88 4.79 -0.40
C GLY A 344 -4.64 4.68 -1.29
N SER A 345 -3.46 4.51 -0.66
CA SER A 345 -2.18 4.55 -1.34
C SER A 345 -1.87 3.28 -2.11
N SER A 346 -0.79 3.32 -2.89
CA SER A 346 -0.20 2.08 -3.39
C SER A 346 0.33 1.26 -2.22
N ILE A 347 0.15 -0.05 -2.30
CA ILE A 347 0.75 -1.01 -1.37
C ILE A 347 1.80 -1.78 -2.17
N ASN A 348 2.95 -1.15 -2.38
CA ASN A 348 4.04 -1.71 -3.17
C ASN A 348 5.09 -2.40 -2.29
N ILE A 349 5.39 -3.65 -2.62
CA ILE A 349 6.42 -4.47 -1.96
C ILE A 349 7.78 -4.03 -2.49
N GLY A 350 8.67 -3.58 -1.60
CA GLY A 350 10.07 -3.30 -1.89
C GLY A 350 11.01 -4.40 -1.39
N ASP A 351 10.51 -5.32 -0.57
CA ASP A 351 11.22 -6.55 -0.22
C ASP A 351 11.52 -7.39 -1.47
N ARG A 352 12.58 -8.20 -1.39
CA ARG A 352 13.00 -9.07 -2.48
C ARG A 352 12.51 -10.48 -2.20
N TYR A 353 12.29 -11.27 -3.26
CA TYR A 353 11.96 -12.70 -3.12
C TYR A 353 12.92 -13.44 -2.17
N SER A 354 14.19 -13.04 -2.14
CA SER A 354 15.24 -13.70 -1.37
C SER A 354 15.36 -13.25 0.10
N ASN A 355 14.67 -12.19 0.51
CA ASN A 355 14.85 -11.61 1.85
C ASN A 355 13.56 -11.17 2.55
N ILE A 356 12.39 -11.38 1.94
CA ILE A 356 11.10 -10.96 2.53
C ILE A 356 10.84 -11.61 3.90
N GLY A 357 11.38 -12.80 4.15
CA GLY A 357 11.15 -13.54 5.39
C GLY A 357 9.66 -13.81 5.59
N ASN A 358 9.16 -13.60 6.81
CA ASN A 358 7.75 -13.85 7.15
C ASN A 358 6.87 -12.60 7.00
N ASN A 359 7.29 -11.61 6.20
CA ASN A 359 6.53 -10.36 6.04
C ASN A 359 5.28 -10.50 5.13
N ASP A 360 5.07 -11.68 4.52
CA ASP A 360 3.81 -12.02 3.83
C ASP A 360 2.57 -11.70 4.67
N VAL A 361 2.63 -11.90 5.99
CA VAL A 361 1.50 -11.69 6.90
C VAL A 361 0.94 -10.25 6.88
N TYR A 362 1.79 -9.26 6.56
CA TYR A 362 1.35 -7.86 6.50
C TYR A 362 0.77 -7.51 5.13
N TYR A 363 1.37 -8.05 4.05
CA TYR A 363 0.93 -7.79 2.68
C TYR A 363 -0.31 -8.60 2.29
N LYS A 364 -0.50 -9.79 2.87
CA LYS A 364 -1.60 -10.70 2.54
C LYS A 364 -2.81 -10.57 3.47
N ASN A 365 -2.90 -9.49 4.27
CA ASN A 365 -4.11 -9.19 5.01
C ASN A 365 -5.25 -8.85 4.04
N TRP A 366 -6.17 -9.79 3.85
CA TRP A 366 -7.20 -9.72 2.82
C TRP A 366 -8.17 -8.55 3.04
N GLU A 367 -8.42 -8.12 4.28
CA GLU A 367 -9.31 -6.99 4.58
C GLU A 367 -8.72 -5.68 4.07
N ILE A 368 -7.41 -5.50 4.25
CA ILE A 368 -6.67 -4.34 3.72
C ILE A 368 -6.64 -4.37 2.19
N ILE A 369 -6.45 -5.56 1.61
CA ILE A 369 -6.52 -5.76 0.16
C ILE A 369 -7.91 -5.40 -0.38
N ASP A 370 -8.98 -5.85 0.29
CA ASP A 370 -10.36 -5.57 -0.09
C ASP A 370 -10.64 -4.06 -0.06
N MET A 371 -10.16 -3.35 0.96
CA MET A 371 -10.23 -1.89 1.02
C MET A 371 -9.64 -1.24 -0.24
N ASN A 372 -8.41 -1.63 -0.63
CA ASN A 372 -7.77 -1.07 -1.82
C ASN A 372 -8.57 -1.38 -3.10
N LYS A 373 -9.00 -2.64 -3.27
CA LYS A 373 -9.78 -3.10 -4.44
C LYS A 373 -11.12 -2.39 -4.57
N ARG A 374 -11.73 -2.00 -3.45
CA ARG A 374 -13.02 -1.29 -3.40
C ARG A 374 -12.89 0.23 -3.48
N GLY A 375 -11.70 0.74 -3.77
CA GLY A 375 -11.47 2.17 -3.93
C GLY A 375 -11.52 2.95 -2.61
N PHE A 376 -11.21 2.31 -1.48
CA PHE A 376 -11.24 2.97 -0.18
C PHE A 376 -10.18 4.07 -0.08
N VAL A 377 -10.59 5.27 0.36
CA VAL A 377 -9.68 6.37 0.69
C VAL A 377 -10.18 7.07 1.96
N GLY A 378 -9.45 6.90 3.06
CA GLY A 378 -9.69 7.58 4.32
C GLY A 378 -9.08 8.98 4.38
N LYS A 379 -9.48 9.74 5.40
CA LYS A 379 -9.01 11.09 5.71
C LYS A 379 -8.69 11.21 7.20
N PRO A 380 -7.65 11.99 7.59
CA PRO A 380 -7.41 12.30 8.99
C PRO A 380 -8.53 13.22 9.53
N LEU A 381 -8.78 13.18 10.84
CA LEU A 381 -9.72 14.11 11.48
C LEU A 381 -9.20 15.56 11.46
N ALA A 382 -7.88 15.76 11.38
CA ALA A 382 -7.26 17.06 11.18
C ALA A 382 -6.13 16.98 10.14
N ARG A 383 -6.07 17.98 9.27
CA ARG A 383 -5.02 18.11 8.24
C ARG A 383 -3.76 18.83 8.69
N ASP A 384 -3.80 19.46 9.87
CA ASP A 384 -2.59 19.98 10.49
C ASP A 384 -1.75 18.82 11.03
N VAL A 385 -0.57 18.61 10.46
CA VAL A 385 0.37 17.53 10.82
C VAL A 385 0.86 17.60 12.28
N LYS A 386 0.71 18.75 12.94
CA LYS A 386 1.06 18.93 14.36
C LYS A 386 -0.12 18.68 15.29
N ASN A 387 -1.35 18.64 14.76
CA ASN A 387 -2.54 18.38 15.56
C ASN A 387 -2.61 16.87 15.90
N PRO A 388 -2.78 16.47 17.18
CA PRO A 388 -2.94 15.07 17.56
C PRO A 388 -4.08 14.34 16.82
N LEU A 389 -5.14 15.05 16.41
CA LEU A 389 -6.24 14.50 15.62
C LEU A 389 -5.84 14.11 14.18
N SER A 390 -4.67 14.52 13.69
CA SER A 390 -4.11 13.98 12.45
C SER A 390 -3.76 12.49 12.54
N GLN A 391 -3.68 11.96 13.76
CA GLN A 391 -3.40 10.55 14.05
C GLN A 391 -4.67 9.68 14.17
N VAL A 392 -5.85 10.25 13.95
CA VAL A 392 -7.12 9.51 13.86
C VAL A 392 -7.65 9.66 12.45
N TRP A 393 -7.79 8.54 11.74
CA TRP A 393 -8.24 8.50 10.35
C TRP A 393 -9.57 7.79 10.23
N LYS A 394 -10.42 8.23 9.31
CA LYS A 394 -11.69 7.58 9.00
C LYS A 394 -11.94 7.56 7.49
N GLY A 395 -12.63 6.54 7.02
CA GLY A 395 -13.18 6.48 5.68
C GLY A 395 -14.35 5.53 5.63
N GLN A 396 -15.11 5.56 4.54
CA GLN A 396 -16.26 4.70 4.35
C GLN A 396 -16.08 3.87 3.07
N LEU A 397 -16.34 2.57 3.16
CA LEU A 397 -16.43 1.68 2.01
C LEU A 397 -17.76 1.94 1.26
N PRO A 398 -17.86 1.55 -0.03
CA PRO A 398 -19.09 1.74 -0.80
C PRO A 398 -20.35 1.09 -0.21
N ASP A 399 -20.21 0.07 0.64
CA ASP A 399 -21.34 -0.59 1.34
C ASP A 399 -21.80 0.12 2.61
N GLY A 400 -21.19 1.26 2.96
CA GLY A 400 -21.50 2.01 4.17
C GLY A 400 -20.71 1.61 5.41
N THR A 401 -19.89 0.56 5.36
CA THR A 401 -18.96 0.17 6.42
C THR A 401 -17.92 1.27 6.65
N TRP A 402 -17.74 1.67 7.90
CA TRP A 402 -16.68 2.61 8.27
C TRP A 402 -15.40 1.85 8.62
N VAL A 403 -14.27 2.39 8.16
CA VAL A 403 -12.94 1.98 8.60
C VAL A 403 -12.28 3.12 9.34
N VAL A 404 -11.74 2.85 10.53
CA VAL A 404 -11.09 3.85 11.40
C VAL A 404 -9.70 3.37 11.79
N GLY A 405 -8.70 4.23 11.58
CA GLY A 405 -7.33 4.00 12.03
C GLY A 405 -6.98 4.91 13.21
N LEU A 406 -6.66 4.32 14.36
CA LEU A 406 -6.17 5.01 15.55
C LEU A 406 -4.66 4.81 15.65
N PHE A 407 -3.89 5.80 15.20
CA PHE A 407 -2.44 5.73 15.14
C PHE A 407 -1.81 6.37 16.38
N ASN A 408 -0.73 5.76 16.87
CA ASN A 408 0.14 6.35 17.86
C ASN A 408 1.57 6.48 17.32
N ARG A 409 1.99 7.70 17.00
CA ARG A 409 3.36 8.02 16.56
C ARG A 409 4.32 8.30 17.71
N GLU A 410 3.83 8.34 18.95
CA GLU A 410 4.63 8.70 20.11
C GLU A 410 5.33 7.48 20.72
N ASP A 411 6.43 7.73 21.44
CA ASP A 411 7.20 6.71 22.16
C ASP A 411 6.52 6.26 23.48
N SER A 412 5.34 6.79 23.78
CA SER A 412 4.53 6.44 24.96
C SER A 412 3.11 6.09 24.53
N ALA A 413 2.43 5.25 25.31
CA ALA A 413 1.06 4.86 25.02
C ALA A 413 0.14 6.10 25.02
N GLN A 414 -0.76 6.19 24.05
CA GLN A 414 -1.66 7.32 23.86
C GLN A 414 -3.10 6.86 23.80
N THR A 415 -3.97 7.51 24.55
CA THR A 415 -5.42 7.33 24.38
C THR A 415 -5.85 7.91 23.03
N ARG A 416 -6.45 7.07 22.20
CA ARG A 416 -7.08 7.46 20.93
C ARG A 416 -8.52 6.99 20.94
N SER A 417 -9.38 7.80 20.34
CA SER A 417 -10.83 7.59 20.41
C SER A 417 -11.50 8.01 19.12
N ILE A 418 -12.66 7.41 18.85
CA ILE A 418 -13.59 7.82 17.81
C ILE A 418 -15.01 7.74 18.37
N ASN A 419 -15.76 8.84 18.26
CA ASN A 419 -17.17 8.89 18.61
C ASN A 419 -18.01 8.71 17.36
N PHE A 420 -18.91 7.72 17.36
CA PHE A 420 -19.60 7.38 16.12
C PHE A 420 -20.58 8.47 15.70
N ASN A 421 -21.14 9.23 16.66
CA ASN A 421 -22.05 10.32 16.34
C ASN A 421 -21.33 11.57 15.84
N SER A 422 -20.43 12.15 16.65
CA SER A 422 -19.78 13.42 16.28
C SER A 422 -18.79 13.26 15.13
N ASP A 423 -18.12 12.10 15.05
CA ASP A 423 -17.04 11.92 14.09
C ASP A 423 -17.49 11.17 12.84
N LEU A 424 -18.44 10.23 12.94
CA LEU A 424 -18.88 9.41 11.80
C LEU A 424 -20.31 9.73 11.33
N GLY A 425 -21.05 10.56 12.07
CA GLY A 425 -22.45 10.87 11.75
C GLY A 425 -23.41 9.71 11.98
N LEU A 426 -23.01 8.70 12.75
CA LEU A 426 -23.80 7.50 13.03
C LEU A 426 -24.62 7.63 14.32
N SER A 427 -25.74 6.90 14.39
CA SER A 427 -26.57 6.80 15.59
C SER A 427 -26.80 5.35 16.00
N GLY A 428 -26.92 5.12 17.31
CA GLY A 428 -27.06 3.79 17.90
C GLY A 428 -25.76 2.99 17.93
N ASN A 429 -25.89 1.68 18.15
CA ASN A 429 -24.75 0.78 18.27
C ASN A 429 -24.40 0.11 16.94
N TYR A 430 -23.12 -0.20 16.77
CA TYR A 430 -22.53 -0.88 15.62
C TYR A 430 -21.61 -2.00 16.10
N LEU A 431 -21.47 -3.01 15.27
CA LEU A 431 -20.47 -4.07 15.46
C LEU A 431 -19.10 -3.49 15.13
N VAL A 432 -18.14 -3.69 16.03
CA VAL A 432 -16.77 -3.22 15.87
C VAL A 432 -15.84 -4.43 15.86
N SER A 433 -14.88 -4.42 14.95
CA SER A 433 -13.86 -5.46 14.82
C SER A 433 -12.52 -4.86 14.49
N ASP A 434 -11.45 -5.59 14.82
CA ASP A 434 -10.08 -5.21 14.51
C ASP A 434 -9.53 -6.01 13.32
N ILE A 435 -9.02 -5.30 12.32
CA ILE A 435 -8.54 -5.86 11.04
C ILE A 435 -7.26 -6.69 11.22
N TRP A 436 -6.43 -6.38 12.21
CA TRP A 436 -5.17 -7.11 12.40
C TRP A 436 -5.34 -8.40 13.19
N SER A 437 -6.24 -8.43 14.17
CA SER A 437 -6.57 -9.65 14.92
C SER A 437 -7.71 -10.46 14.32
N HIS A 438 -8.37 -9.97 13.25
CA HIS A 438 -9.55 -10.57 12.63
C HIS A 438 -10.66 -10.92 13.63
N SER A 439 -10.78 -10.12 14.69
CA SER A 439 -11.59 -10.41 15.87
C SER A 439 -12.59 -9.31 16.17
N SER A 440 -13.74 -9.72 16.71
CA SER A 440 -14.77 -8.80 17.17
C SER A 440 -14.39 -8.15 18.50
N LEU A 441 -14.70 -6.86 18.61
CA LEU A 441 -14.56 -6.05 19.81
C LEU A 441 -15.92 -5.75 20.46
N GLY A 442 -17.00 -6.31 19.90
CA GLY A 442 -18.36 -6.17 20.40
C GLY A 442 -19.15 -5.02 19.76
N THR A 443 -20.27 -4.69 20.41
CA THR A 443 -21.28 -3.75 19.91
C THR A 443 -21.26 -2.47 20.73
N MET A 444 -21.05 -1.31 20.08
CA MET A 444 -20.86 -0.03 20.79
C MET A 444 -21.22 1.19 19.92
N SER A 445 -21.22 2.39 20.51
CA SER A 445 -21.48 3.67 19.84
C SER A 445 -20.27 4.63 19.83
N SER A 446 -19.16 4.22 20.42
CA SER A 446 -17.87 4.89 20.39
C SER A 446 -16.79 3.88 20.76
N TYR A 447 -15.55 4.12 20.32
CA TYR A 447 -14.41 3.30 20.67
C TYR A 447 -13.30 4.16 21.28
N SER A 448 -12.62 3.66 22.31
CA SER A 448 -11.45 4.30 22.92
C SER A 448 -10.49 3.25 23.44
N GLU A 449 -9.21 3.45 23.19
CA GLU A 449 -8.15 2.55 23.64
C GLU A 449 -6.85 3.31 23.94
N ASN A 450 -6.05 2.79 24.87
CA ASN A 450 -4.68 3.21 25.07
C ASN A 450 -3.75 2.52 24.05
N VAL A 451 -3.59 3.13 22.88
CA VAL A 451 -2.79 2.61 21.76
C VAL A 451 -1.32 2.66 22.16
N GLN A 452 -0.64 1.52 22.13
CA GLN A 452 0.77 1.41 22.50
C GLN A 452 1.69 2.22 21.57
N PRO A 453 2.93 2.54 22.01
CA PRO A 453 3.89 3.24 21.17
C PRO A 453 4.02 2.63 19.78
N HIS A 454 4.09 3.48 18.76
CA HIS A 454 4.30 3.11 17.35
C HIS A 454 3.25 2.15 16.76
N SER A 455 2.14 1.95 17.47
CA SER A 455 1.11 0.97 17.14
C SER A 455 -0.10 1.63 16.49
N VAL A 456 -0.94 0.79 15.90
CA VAL A 456 -2.21 1.18 15.30
C VAL A 456 -3.32 0.23 15.76
N ARG A 457 -4.50 0.78 16.01
CA ARG A 457 -5.75 0.02 16.02
C ARG A 457 -6.51 0.31 14.74
N LEU A 458 -6.81 -0.71 13.94
CA LEU A 458 -7.49 -0.55 12.66
C LEU A 458 -8.86 -1.24 12.72
N LEU A 459 -9.91 -0.44 12.76
CA LEU A 459 -11.27 -0.88 13.08
C LEU A 459 -12.14 -0.94 11.84
N LYS A 460 -13.01 -1.96 11.76
CA LYS A 460 -14.22 -1.94 10.92
C LYS A 460 -15.45 -1.77 11.79
N ILE A 461 -16.32 -0.86 11.39
CA ILE A 461 -17.56 -0.48 12.09
C ILE A 461 -18.72 -0.68 11.10
N SER A 462 -19.57 -1.67 11.35
CA SER A 462 -20.65 -2.07 10.45
C SER A 462 -21.91 -2.52 11.21
N LYS A 463 -23.01 -2.71 10.48
CA LYS A 463 -24.25 -3.32 11.00
C LYS A 463 -24.29 -4.84 10.85
N VAL A 464 -23.45 -5.39 9.98
CA VAL A 464 -23.28 -6.83 9.79
C VAL A 464 -21.79 -7.17 9.88
N SER A 465 -21.49 -8.32 10.45
CA SER A 465 -20.12 -8.77 10.63
C SER A 465 -20.01 -10.29 10.50
N MET A 466 -18.76 -10.78 10.46
CA MET A 466 -18.45 -12.19 10.29
C MET A 466 -17.30 -12.57 11.21
N GLU A 467 -17.38 -13.72 11.87
CA GLU A 467 -16.36 -14.22 12.78
C GLU A 467 -15.89 -15.63 12.38
N PRO A 468 -14.57 -15.83 12.15
CA PRO A 468 -13.56 -14.77 12.04
C PRO A 468 -13.80 -13.91 10.77
N PHE A 469 -13.21 -12.71 10.73
CA PHE A 469 -13.27 -11.82 9.56
C PHE A 469 -12.31 -12.31 8.47
N GLY A 470 -12.43 -13.58 8.09
CA GLY A 470 -11.52 -14.31 7.20
C GLY A 470 -10.32 -14.88 7.95
N ALA A 471 -9.69 -15.89 7.34
CA ALA A 471 -8.62 -16.64 7.95
C ALA A 471 -7.87 -17.48 6.92
N PHE A 472 -6.60 -17.78 7.21
CA PHE A 472 -5.95 -18.97 6.67
C PHE A 472 -6.34 -20.15 7.56
N PHE A 473 -6.78 -21.27 6.98
CA PHE A 473 -7.26 -22.42 7.75
C PHE A 473 -6.81 -23.75 7.14
N THR A 474 -6.81 -24.79 7.96
CA THR A 474 -6.56 -26.18 7.52
C THR A 474 -7.78 -27.03 7.81
N GLY A 475 -8.07 -28.00 6.94
CA GLY A 475 -9.29 -28.79 7.02
C GLY A 475 -10.53 -27.93 6.77
N SER A 476 -11.14 -27.39 7.83
CA SER A 476 -12.36 -26.59 7.74
C SER A 476 -12.41 -25.48 8.79
N GLN A 477 -13.05 -24.36 8.44
CA GLN A 477 -13.27 -23.22 9.31
C GLN A 477 -14.77 -23.02 9.57
N GLN A 478 -15.15 -22.85 10.84
CA GLN A 478 -16.50 -22.42 11.21
C GLN A 478 -16.63 -20.90 11.04
N VAL A 479 -17.76 -20.46 10.51
CA VAL A 479 -18.08 -19.06 10.22
C VAL A 479 -19.40 -18.70 10.89
N THR A 480 -19.37 -17.63 11.68
CA THR A 480 -20.53 -17.04 12.36
C THR A 480 -20.82 -15.69 11.74
N LEU A 481 -22.09 -15.39 11.43
CA LEU A 481 -22.54 -14.07 11.01
C LEU A 481 -23.26 -13.39 12.15
N ASN A 482 -23.02 -12.08 12.32
CA ASN A 482 -23.64 -11.27 13.35
C ASN A 482 -24.29 -10.03 12.72
N ALA A 483 -25.43 -9.61 13.27
CA ALA A 483 -26.05 -8.33 12.97
C ALA A 483 -26.22 -7.51 14.26
N ALA A 484 -26.07 -6.19 14.16
CA ALA A 484 -26.30 -5.28 15.27
C ALA A 484 -27.79 -5.28 15.71
N ASP A 485 -28.70 -5.56 14.77
CA ASP A 485 -30.11 -5.83 15.03
C ASP A 485 -30.35 -7.35 15.14
N PRO A 486 -30.72 -7.87 16.31
CA PRO A 486 -31.02 -9.29 16.48
C PRO A 486 -32.20 -9.81 15.65
N GLN A 487 -33.04 -8.92 15.11
CA GLN A 487 -34.17 -9.26 14.24
C GLN A 487 -33.83 -9.17 12.74
N ALA A 488 -32.61 -8.76 12.39
CA ALA A 488 -32.20 -8.65 11.00
C ALA A 488 -32.12 -10.02 10.32
N GLU A 489 -32.61 -10.09 9.08
CA GLU A 489 -32.44 -11.25 8.22
C GLU A 489 -31.17 -11.10 7.39
N ILE A 490 -30.24 -12.05 7.53
CA ILE A 490 -28.98 -12.08 6.79
C ILE A 490 -29.04 -13.18 5.74
N HIS A 491 -28.77 -12.83 4.48
CA HIS A 491 -28.48 -13.79 3.42
C HIS A 491 -27.00 -13.85 3.13
N TYR A 492 -26.50 -15.00 2.72
CA TYR A 492 -25.08 -15.18 2.45
C TYR A 492 -24.78 -16.11 1.27
N THR A 493 -23.56 -16.01 0.77
CA THR A 493 -22.96 -16.83 -0.28
C THR A 493 -21.54 -17.19 0.14
N ILE A 494 -20.99 -18.28 -0.41
CA ILE A 494 -19.64 -18.77 -0.07
C ILE A 494 -18.68 -18.78 -1.26
N ASP A 495 -19.19 -18.48 -2.45
CA ASP A 495 -18.47 -18.44 -3.73
C ASP A 495 -18.08 -17.01 -4.15
N GLY A 496 -18.41 -16.01 -3.32
CA GLY A 496 -18.16 -14.60 -3.57
C GLY A 496 -19.25 -13.89 -4.37
N SER A 497 -20.33 -14.55 -4.77
CA SER A 497 -21.43 -13.88 -5.48
C SER A 497 -22.19 -12.93 -4.55
N GLU A 498 -22.88 -11.93 -5.11
CA GLU A 498 -23.75 -11.05 -4.33
C GLU A 498 -24.89 -11.85 -3.66
N PRO A 499 -25.12 -11.71 -2.34
CA PRO A 499 -26.28 -12.32 -1.70
C PRO A 499 -27.59 -11.67 -2.17
N THR A 500 -28.56 -12.49 -2.54
CA THR A 500 -29.90 -12.07 -2.95
C THR A 500 -30.97 -12.67 -2.04
N SER A 501 -32.24 -12.31 -2.23
CA SER A 501 -33.35 -12.93 -1.49
C SER A 501 -33.53 -14.43 -1.75
N SER A 502 -32.93 -14.97 -2.82
CA SER A 502 -32.91 -16.42 -3.08
C SER A 502 -31.70 -17.15 -2.48
N SER A 503 -30.69 -16.41 -2.00
CA SER A 503 -29.53 -16.98 -1.31
C SER A 503 -29.95 -17.60 0.04
N PRO A 504 -29.18 -18.54 0.60
CA PRO A 504 -29.47 -19.09 1.92
C PRO A 504 -29.58 -18.03 3.02
N VAL A 505 -30.61 -18.16 3.86
CA VAL A 505 -30.77 -17.35 5.08
C VAL A 505 -29.88 -17.91 6.17
N TYR A 506 -29.12 -17.05 6.85
CA TYR A 506 -28.31 -17.44 8.00
C TYR A 506 -29.20 -17.82 9.19
N LYS A 507 -29.01 -19.04 9.73
CA LYS A 507 -29.76 -19.56 10.88
C LYS A 507 -28.87 -20.07 12.01
N ALA A 508 -27.65 -20.50 11.68
CA ALA A 508 -26.64 -21.00 12.61
C ALA A 508 -25.26 -20.90 11.93
N PRO A 509 -24.16 -20.99 12.70
CA PRO A 509 -22.82 -21.05 12.13
C PRO A 509 -22.69 -22.15 11.06
N PHE A 510 -21.94 -21.87 10.01
CA PHE A 510 -21.70 -22.80 8.91
C PHE A 510 -20.20 -23.04 8.72
N THR A 511 -19.84 -24.01 7.88
CA THR A 511 -18.44 -24.42 7.69
C THR A 511 -18.00 -24.16 6.26
N VAL A 512 -16.77 -23.65 6.11
CA VAL A 512 -16.05 -23.62 4.84
C VAL A 512 -14.90 -24.62 4.91
N SER A 513 -14.77 -25.48 3.90
CA SER A 513 -13.76 -26.55 3.84
C SER A 513 -12.76 -26.38 2.70
N GLN A 514 -12.90 -25.31 1.93
CA GLN A 514 -12.03 -24.95 0.81
C GLN A 514 -11.86 -23.44 0.74
N THR A 515 -10.85 -22.98 0.02
CA THR A 515 -10.68 -21.55 -0.26
C THR A 515 -11.97 -20.95 -0.80
N SER A 516 -12.53 -19.98 -0.09
CA SER A 516 -13.88 -19.45 -0.28
C SER A 516 -13.90 -17.95 -0.04
N THR A 517 -14.78 -17.24 -0.73
CA THR A 517 -15.11 -15.85 -0.40
C THR A 517 -16.55 -15.81 0.09
N VAL A 518 -16.73 -15.57 1.38
CA VAL A 518 -18.06 -15.45 1.96
C VAL A 518 -18.53 -14.02 1.81
N ARG A 519 -19.74 -13.82 1.31
CA ARG A 519 -20.43 -12.53 1.36
C ARG A 519 -21.74 -12.68 2.12
N ALA A 520 -22.08 -11.67 2.89
CA ALA A 520 -23.29 -11.61 3.70
C ALA A 520 -23.94 -10.24 3.55
N LYS A 521 -25.27 -10.20 3.57
CA LYS A 521 -26.06 -8.97 3.41
C LYS A 521 -27.30 -8.99 4.29
N ILE A 522 -27.59 -7.88 4.94
CA ILE A 522 -28.87 -7.70 5.63
C ILE A 522 -29.94 -7.38 4.58
N THR A 523 -30.92 -8.28 4.41
CA THR A 523 -32.01 -8.12 3.44
C THR A 523 -33.27 -7.54 4.07
N GLN A 524 -33.48 -7.74 5.38
CA GLN A 524 -34.61 -7.22 6.15
C GLN A 524 -34.17 -6.80 7.56
N GLY A 525 -34.88 -5.84 8.16
CA GLY A 525 -34.58 -5.30 9.49
C GLY A 525 -33.70 -4.05 9.45
N SER A 526 -33.27 -3.60 10.63
CA SER A 526 -32.39 -2.43 10.74
C SER A 526 -31.00 -2.74 10.18
N GLY A 527 -30.48 -1.85 9.34
CA GLY A 527 -29.23 -2.08 8.62
C GLY A 527 -29.40 -2.78 7.27
N GLN A 528 -30.63 -2.86 6.73
CA GLN A 528 -30.86 -3.34 5.36
C GLN A 528 -29.89 -2.70 4.35
N GLY A 529 -29.27 -3.55 3.54
CA GLY A 529 -28.29 -3.14 2.53
C GLY A 529 -26.83 -3.18 3.00
N TYR A 530 -26.56 -3.23 4.32
CA TYR A 530 -25.20 -3.43 4.80
C TYR A 530 -24.68 -4.81 4.41
N GLU A 531 -23.41 -4.85 4.04
CA GLU A 531 -22.71 -6.05 3.59
C GLU A 531 -21.50 -6.35 4.47
N ALA A 532 -21.16 -7.63 4.56
CA ALA A 532 -19.89 -8.12 5.05
C ALA A 532 -19.30 -9.08 4.02
N ALA A 533 -18.01 -9.00 3.79
CA ALA A 533 -17.26 -9.97 3.01
C ALA A 533 -16.14 -10.53 3.88
N ALA A 534 -15.75 -11.77 3.62
CA ALA A 534 -14.51 -12.33 4.12
C ALA A 534 -13.89 -13.35 3.18
N ARG A 535 -12.57 -13.38 3.12
CA ARG A 535 -11.83 -14.41 2.38
C ARG A 535 -11.25 -15.43 3.35
N PHE A 536 -11.56 -16.70 3.09
CA PHE A 536 -11.02 -17.84 3.81
C PHE A 536 -10.12 -18.60 2.85
N ILE A 537 -8.88 -18.81 3.23
CA ILE A 537 -7.87 -19.43 2.39
C ILE A 537 -7.50 -20.77 3.02
N GLN A 538 -7.82 -21.85 2.32
CA GLN A 538 -7.39 -23.17 2.71
C GLN A 538 -5.90 -23.28 2.41
N SER A 539 -5.12 -23.60 3.42
CA SER A 539 -3.70 -23.90 3.28
C SER A 539 -3.51 -25.42 3.36
N ASP A 540 -2.58 -25.94 2.58
CA ASP A 540 -2.01 -27.26 2.83
C ASP A 540 -1.29 -27.25 4.20
N ILE A 541 -1.30 -28.40 4.89
CA ILE A 541 -0.80 -28.68 6.26
C ILE A 541 -0.23 -27.48 7.03
N ASP A 542 -0.82 -27.19 8.19
CA ASP A 542 -0.42 -26.10 9.07
C ASP A 542 1.12 -26.07 9.22
N PRO A 543 1.80 -24.96 8.87
CA PRO A 543 3.26 -24.90 8.89
C PRO A 543 3.86 -25.34 10.23
N ILE A 544 3.14 -25.16 11.34
CA ILE A 544 3.58 -25.61 12.67
C ILE A 544 3.83 -27.13 12.73
N VAL A 545 3.14 -27.92 11.90
CA VAL A 545 3.34 -29.38 11.76
C VAL A 545 4.70 -29.66 11.13
N ASN A 546 5.04 -28.97 10.03
CA ASN A 546 6.32 -29.16 9.36
C ASN A 546 7.49 -28.58 10.18
N ILE A 547 7.27 -27.47 10.89
CA ILE A 547 8.27 -26.89 11.79
C ILE A 547 8.57 -27.87 12.93
N ALA A 548 7.55 -28.40 13.60
CA ALA A 548 7.73 -29.37 14.68
C ALA A 548 8.36 -30.69 14.18
N ALA A 549 7.95 -31.19 13.01
CA ALA A 549 8.52 -32.39 12.40
C ALA A 549 9.96 -32.20 11.91
N GLY A 550 10.33 -30.99 11.50
CA GLY A 550 11.68 -30.64 11.06
C GLY A 550 12.70 -30.51 12.19
N ILE A 551 12.26 -30.40 13.44
CA ILE A 551 13.14 -30.44 14.61
C ILE A 551 13.44 -31.90 14.96
N THR A 552 14.47 -32.43 14.32
CA THR A 552 14.93 -33.82 14.47
C THR A 552 16.20 -33.96 15.30
N SER A 553 16.81 -32.85 15.72
CA SER A 553 17.98 -32.84 16.60
C SER A 553 18.08 -31.55 17.41
N VAL A 554 18.83 -31.61 18.53
CA VAL A 554 19.23 -30.45 19.33
C VAL A 554 20.75 -30.44 19.48
N ALA A 555 21.35 -29.25 19.56
CA ALA A 555 22.79 -29.11 19.74
C ALA A 555 23.24 -29.72 21.08
N ALA A 556 24.26 -30.58 21.03
CA ALA A 556 24.85 -31.16 22.24
C ALA A 556 25.48 -30.05 23.11
N PRO A 557 25.17 -29.98 24.42
CA PRO A 557 25.82 -29.05 25.32
C PRO A 557 27.33 -29.29 25.37
N ILE A 558 28.12 -28.21 25.41
CA ILE A 558 29.54 -28.34 25.75
C ILE A 558 29.70 -28.66 27.23
N LYS A 559 30.88 -29.14 27.62
CA LYS A 559 31.21 -29.44 29.02
C LYS A 559 30.93 -28.21 29.90
N ASP A 560 30.27 -28.45 31.04
CA ASP A 560 29.88 -27.47 32.06
C ASP A 560 28.89 -26.37 31.60
N GLN A 561 28.31 -26.48 30.40
CA GLN A 561 27.25 -25.60 29.93
C GLN A 561 26.06 -25.64 30.89
N LYS A 562 25.55 -24.45 31.27
CA LYS A 562 24.49 -24.31 32.29
C LYS A 562 23.07 -24.33 31.73
N ASN A 563 22.90 -23.96 30.47
CA ASN A 563 21.60 -23.87 29.81
C ASN A 563 21.66 -24.48 28.41
N LEU A 564 20.66 -25.29 28.06
CA LEU A 564 20.51 -25.85 26.73
C LEU A 564 20.25 -24.75 25.69
N ILE A 565 20.90 -24.84 24.53
CA ILE A 565 20.58 -23.99 23.38
C ILE A 565 19.40 -24.64 22.66
N LEU A 566 18.25 -23.98 22.64
CA LEU A 566 17.06 -24.49 21.97
C LEU A 566 17.21 -24.44 20.43
N PRO A 567 16.59 -25.38 19.69
CA PRO A 567 16.43 -25.26 18.25
C PRO A 567 15.81 -23.92 17.86
N THR A 568 16.18 -23.36 16.72
CA THR A 568 15.55 -22.15 16.21
C THR A 568 14.23 -22.48 15.51
N VAL A 569 13.24 -21.60 15.66
CA VAL A 569 11.97 -21.68 14.92
C VAL A 569 11.78 -20.39 14.11
N PRO A 570 11.02 -20.41 13.00
CA PRO A 570 10.74 -19.22 12.21
C PRO A 570 10.04 -18.12 13.03
N SER A 571 10.14 -16.87 12.58
CA SER A 571 9.40 -15.75 13.18
C SER A 571 7.88 -16.02 13.17
N GLY A 572 7.19 -15.65 14.25
CA GLY A 572 5.78 -16.02 14.46
C GLY A 572 5.58 -17.34 15.21
N TYR A 573 6.66 -17.98 15.65
CA TYR A 573 6.65 -19.16 16.50
C TYR A 573 7.58 -18.97 17.70
N THR A 574 7.25 -19.63 18.80
CA THR A 574 8.11 -19.80 19.98
C THR A 574 8.31 -21.29 20.22
N ILE A 575 9.44 -21.65 20.83
CA ILE A 575 9.73 -23.03 21.22
C ILE A 575 10.09 -23.10 22.69
N ARG A 576 9.65 -24.15 23.37
CA ARG A 576 10.06 -24.46 24.75
C ARG A 576 10.26 -25.97 24.93
N ILE A 577 11.01 -26.36 25.95
CA ILE A 577 11.11 -27.78 26.33
C ILE A 577 9.79 -28.17 26.99
N LYS A 578 9.05 -29.08 26.36
CA LYS A 578 7.82 -29.62 26.90
C LYS A 578 8.11 -30.69 27.95
N SER A 579 9.02 -31.60 27.63
CA SER A 579 9.40 -32.69 28.54
C SER A 579 10.85 -33.13 28.34
N SER A 580 11.40 -33.71 29.41
CA SER A 580 12.69 -34.38 29.48
C SER A 580 12.50 -35.72 30.18
N ASP A 581 13.11 -36.78 29.69
CA ASP A 581 13.11 -38.09 30.33
C ASP A 581 14.09 -38.18 31.53
N GLN A 582 15.01 -37.22 31.66
CA GLN A 582 16.00 -37.11 32.72
C GLN A 582 16.00 -35.68 33.32
N LEU A 583 14.98 -35.36 34.12
CA LEU A 583 14.83 -34.03 34.76
C LEU A 583 15.94 -33.68 35.75
N ASN A 584 16.67 -34.69 36.25
CA ASN A 584 17.87 -34.53 37.06
C ASN A 584 19.11 -34.14 36.23
N VAL A 585 19.00 -34.11 34.89
CA VAL A 585 20.08 -33.71 33.97
C VAL A 585 19.68 -32.48 33.15
N ILE A 586 18.50 -32.46 32.51
CA ILE A 586 17.97 -31.29 31.80
C ILE A 586 16.55 -31.01 32.29
N LYS A 587 16.33 -29.82 32.86
CA LYS A 587 15.01 -29.32 33.27
C LYS A 587 14.26 -28.70 32.09
N THR A 588 12.94 -28.56 32.23
CA THR A 588 12.08 -27.96 31.20
C THR A 588 12.29 -26.45 31.00
N ASP A 589 12.95 -25.77 31.94
CA ASP A 589 13.40 -24.38 31.78
C ASP A 589 14.72 -24.26 31.01
N GLY A 590 15.32 -25.38 30.59
CA GLY A 590 16.59 -25.43 29.87
C GLY A 590 17.81 -25.57 30.78
N THR A 591 17.65 -25.54 32.11
CA THR A 591 18.77 -25.69 33.05
C THR A 591 19.40 -27.08 32.93
N ILE A 592 20.73 -27.12 32.80
CA ILE A 592 21.53 -28.33 32.76
C ILE A 592 22.17 -28.56 34.14
N ILE A 593 21.92 -29.74 34.70
CA ILE A 593 22.62 -30.27 35.87
C ILE A 593 23.67 -31.26 35.34
N PRO A 594 24.98 -30.96 35.46
CA PRO A 594 26.02 -31.83 34.94
C PRO A 594 25.95 -33.24 35.56
N PRO A 595 25.83 -34.30 34.75
CA PRO A 595 25.81 -35.67 35.26
C PRO A 595 27.23 -36.13 35.64
N SER A 596 27.35 -37.21 36.40
CA SER A 596 28.63 -37.82 36.77
C SER A 596 29.29 -38.64 35.65
N ALA A 597 28.53 -38.97 34.61
CA ALA A 597 28.99 -39.65 33.40
C ALA A 597 28.19 -39.09 32.20
N ASP A 598 28.74 -39.22 30.99
CA ASP A 598 28.05 -38.81 29.76
C ASP A 598 26.66 -39.45 29.72
N THR A 599 25.62 -38.62 29.65
CA THR A 599 24.23 -39.08 29.80
C THR A 599 23.43 -38.68 28.58
N THR A 600 22.75 -39.64 27.97
CA THR A 600 21.80 -39.38 26.89
C THR A 600 20.45 -38.99 27.48
N VAL A 601 19.90 -37.87 27.04
CA VAL A 601 18.60 -37.32 27.44
C VAL A 601 17.73 -37.21 26.20
N ASN A 602 16.48 -37.66 26.29
CA ASN A 602 15.48 -37.49 25.24
C ASN A 602 14.53 -36.35 25.59
N LEU A 603 14.47 -35.34 24.71
CA LEU A 603 13.66 -34.13 24.88
C LEU A 603 12.51 -34.09 23.89
N VAL A 604 11.36 -33.56 24.33
CA VAL A 604 10.26 -33.16 23.44
C VAL A 604 10.10 -31.65 23.56
N PHE A 605 10.07 -30.96 22.42
CA PHE A 605 9.82 -29.52 22.38
C PHE A 605 8.38 -29.23 21.97
N GLU A 606 7.81 -28.17 22.52
CA GLU A 606 6.55 -27.60 22.05
C GLU A 606 6.83 -26.34 21.24
N VAL A 607 6.42 -26.35 19.99
CA VAL A 607 6.37 -25.17 19.12
C VAL A 607 4.99 -24.55 19.28
N MET A 608 4.93 -23.24 19.49
CA MET A 608 3.69 -22.48 19.61
C MET A 608 3.68 -21.36 18.58
N ARG A 609 2.61 -21.25 17.79
CA ARG A 609 2.37 -20.12 16.89
C ARG A 609 1.91 -18.92 17.70
N THR A 610 2.57 -17.77 17.53
CA THR A 610 2.32 -16.58 18.35
C THR A 610 1.02 -15.85 17.99
N SER A 611 0.47 -16.08 16.80
CA SER A 611 -0.74 -15.39 16.34
C SER A 611 -2.02 -15.89 17.01
N ASP A 612 -2.07 -17.16 17.42
CA ASP A 612 -3.28 -17.82 17.92
C ASP A 612 -3.03 -18.86 19.02
N ALA A 613 -1.80 -18.96 19.52
CA ALA A 613 -1.37 -19.90 20.57
C ALA A 613 -1.57 -21.39 20.25
N VAL A 614 -1.76 -21.75 18.98
CA VAL A 614 -1.78 -23.17 18.55
C VAL A 614 -0.41 -23.79 18.79
N THR A 615 -0.38 -25.01 19.35
CA THR A 615 0.87 -25.73 19.64
C THR A 615 1.00 -27.05 18.89
N ARG A 616 2.24 -27.44 18.61
CA ARG A 616 2.63 -28.79 18.16
C ARG A 616 3.92 -29.24 18.82
N ASP A 617 3.94 -30.52 19.13
CA ASP A 617 5.11 -31.16 19.73
C ASP A 617 6.01 -31.75 18.64
N THR A 618 7.31 -31.73 18.92
CA THR A 618 8.29 -32.48 18.13
C THR A 618 8.20 -33.97 18.44
N VAL A 619 8.87 -34.80 17.63
CA VAL A 619 9.27 -36.15 18.07
C VAL A 619 10.31 -36.07 19.19
N GLY A 620 10.65 -37.20 19.81
CA GLY A 620 11.75 -37.28 20.78
C GLY A 620 13.09 -36.94 20.13
N ASN A 621 13.82 -36.01 20.73
CA ASN A 621 15.13 -35.53 20.30
C ASN A 621 16.18 -35.97 21.33
N GLN A 622 17.08 -36.88 20.95
CA GLN A 622 18.16 -37.34 21.82
C GLN A 622 19.34 -36.36 21.82
N VAL A 623 19.91 -36.13 23.00
CA VAL A 623 21.10 -35.30 23.20
C VAL A 623 22.02 -35.91 24.25
N ILE A 624 23.33 -35.89 24.01
CA ILE A 624 24.34 -36.34 24.99
C ILE A 624 24.81 -35.13 25.79
N VAL A 625 24.68 -35.21 27.12
CA VAL A 625 25.20 -34.23 28.07
C VAL A 625 26.52 -34.76 28.65
N PRO A 626 27.66 -34.07 28.43
CA PRO A 626 28.95 -34.51 28.94
C PRO A 626 29.00 -34.54 30.47
N ALA A 627 29.79 -35.46 31.04
CA ALA A 627 30.08 -35.50 32.46
C ALA A 627 30.66 -34.16 32.96
N GLY A 628 30.15 -33.68 34.10
CA GLY A 628 30.68 -32.50 34.79
C GLY A 628 32.07 -32.75 35.36
N LEU A 629 32.79 -31.67 35.70
CA LEU A 629 34.03 -31.80 36.45
C LEU A 629 33.77 -32.45 37.82
N THR A 630 34.32 -33.64 38.06
CA THR A 630 34.53 -34.14 39.42
C THR A 630 35.52 -33.21 40.10
N ILE A 631 35.05 -32.39 41.05
CA ILE A 631 35.94 -31.77 42.03
C ILE A 631 36.47 -32.94 42.88
N PRO A 632 37.78 -33.24 42.90
CA PRO A 632 38.31 -34.19 43.86
C PRO A 632 37.99 -33.62 45.24
N GLU A 633 37.31 -34.37 46.10
CA GLU A 633 37.25 -34.06 47.52
C GLU A 633 38.70 -34.01 48.03
N THR A 634 39.24 -32.81 48.19
CA THR A 634 40.48 -32.61 48.94
C THR A 634 40.18 -32.86 50.41
N LEU A 635 40.75 -33.98 50.87
CA LEU A 635 41.03 -34.40 52.24
C LEU A 635 41.35 -33.27 53.22
#